data_AF-A0A962MGM7-F1
#
_entry.id   AF-A0A962MGM7-F1
#
_cell.length_a   1.000
_cell.length_b   1.000
_cell.length_c   1.000
_cell.angle_alpha   90.00
_cell.angle_beta   90.00
_cell.angle_gamma   90.00
#
_symmetry.space_group_name_H-M   'P 1'
#
loop_
_entity.id
_entity.type
_entity.pdbx_description
1 polymer ?
#
loop_
_entity_poly.entity_id
_entity_poly.type
_entity_poly.pdbx_seq_one_letter_code
_entity_poly.pdbx_strand_id
1 'polypeptide(L)'
;MAITTEQEHIIIDNARQWAATVRLDSEDDFYTAVNQQLAQLKGSNMRKRRDTIKALGESAVNPEISRASIFRRPTCISEKVFYSTEKDWFHGRNFRTVLERVIALYLTWESIKQLKTIEKRQAEWREKSYNIGNNMAQVAMNMLGTDLYEVVKDDEDGREVTVMPAKWAFRDAATLATAADKLVRLSLDMPTDKHEIDADIHETEKPRETLRLKLTQLRQGMGVDTAVADDSQEEADD
;
A
#
# COMPACT_ATOMS: atom_id res chain seq x y z
N MET A 1 -2.83 26.72 -37.64
CA MET A 1 -1.42 26.62 -37.19
C MET A 1 -1.23 25.23 -36.62
N ALA A 2 -0.32 24.43 -37.18
CA ALA A 2 -0.01 23.11 -36.64
C ALA A 2 0.72 23.25 -35.30
N ILE A 3 0.43 22.35 -34.35
CA ILE A 3 1.03 22.31 -33.01
C ILE A 3 2.45 21.74 -33.14
N THR A 4 3.44 22.31 -32.44
CA THR A 4 4.82 21.77 -32.44
C THR A 4 4.92 20.57 -31.51
N THR A 5 5.85 19.63 -31.75
CA THR A 5 6.05 18.43 -30.91
C THR A 5 6.19 18.76 -29.42
N GLU A 6 6.89 19.84 -29.08
CA GLU A 6 7.03 20.31 -27.70
C GLU A 6 5.68 20.72 -27.08
N GLN A 7 4.84 21.42 -27.83
CA GLN A 7 3.49 21.75 -27.39
C GLN A 7 2.60 20.50 -27.23
N GLU A 8 2.85 19.44 -27.99
CA GLU A 8 2.14 18.17 -27.83
C GLU A 8 2.46 17.52 -26.48
N HIS A 9 3.74 17.44 -26.11
CA HIS A 9 4.17 16.91 -24.83
C HIS A 9 3.57 17.69 -23.65
N ILE A 10 3.62 19.03 -23.72
CA ILE A 10 3.03 19.90 -22.70
C ILE A 10 1.51 19.63 -22.55
N ILE A 11 0.79 19.40 -23.65
CA ILE A 11 -0.65 19.10 -23.59
C ILE A 11 -0.89 17.75 -22.89
N ILE A 12 -0.09 16.73 -23.23
CA ILE A 12 -0.22 15.38 -22.66
C ILE A 12 0.07 15.41 -21.16
N ASP A 13 1.15 16.05 -20.73
CA ASP A 13 1.54 16.10 -19.32
C ASP A 13 0.54 16.88 -18.48
N ASN A 14 0.07 18.02 -18.99
CA ASN A 14 -0.99 18.78 -18.34
C ASN A 14 -2.30 17.99 -18.23
N ALA A 15 -2.65 17.20 -19.25
CA ALA A 15 -3.83 16.35 -19.22
C ALA A 15 -3.72 15.25 -18.14
N ARG A 16 -2.55 14.63 -18.00
CA ARG A 16 -2.27 13.61 -16.98
C ARG A 16 -2.30 14.20 -15.57
N GLN A 17 -1.61 15.31 -15.34
CA GLN A 17 -1.61 16.00 -14.05
C GLN A 17 -3.02 16.42 -13.66
N TRP A 18 -3.78 16.99 -14.59
CA TRP A 18 -5.17 17.35 -14.34
C TRP A 18 -6.01 16.12 -14.00
N ALA A 19 -5.95 15.04 -14.79
CA ALA A 19 -6.75 13.83 -14.54
C ALA A 19 -6.47 13.21 -13.17
N ALA A 20 -5.23 13.27 -12.68
CA ALA A 20 -4.87 12.80 -11.35
C ALA A 20 -5.52 13.60 -10.20
N THR A 21 -5.95 14.85 -10.46
CA THR A 21 -6.69 15.67 -9.49
C THR A 21 -8.20 15.46 -9.54
N VAL A 22 -8.71 14.79 -10.57
CA VAL A 22 -10.15 14.55 -10.73
C VAL A 22 -10.55 13.40 -9.83
N ARG A 23 -11.57 13.65 -9.00
CA ARG A 23 -12.15 12.62 -8.14
C ARG A 23 -13.07 11.71 -8.96
N LEU A 24 -12.72 10.43 -9.07
CA LEU A 24 -13.41 9.40 -9.85
C LEU A 24 -13.80 8.24 -8.93
N ASP A 25 -14.82 8.44 -8.10
CA ASP A 25 -15.22 7.44 -7.11
C ASP A 25 -16.13 6.37 -7.74
N SER A 26 -16.95 6.80 -8.70
CA SER A 26 -17.96 5.99 -9.39
C SER A 26 -17.84 6.06 -10.92
N GLU A 27 -18.52 5.12 -11.59
CA GLU A 27 -18.61 5.11 -13.05
C GLU A 27 -19.40 6.32 -13.59
N ASP A 28 -20.39 6.79 -12.82
CA ASP A 28 -21.13 8.01 -13.14
C ASP A 28 -20.26 9.26 -13.06
N ASP A 29 -19.34 9.34 -12.08
CA ASP A 29 -18.37 10.44 -11.99
C ASP A 29 -17.44 10.46 -13.20
N PHE A 30 -16.96 9.29 -13.60
CA PHE A 30 -16.16 9.12 -14.82
C PHE A 30 -16.90 9.59 -16.06
N TYR A 31 -18.12 9.11 -16.30
CA TYR A 31 -18.90 9.53 -17.46
C TYR A 31 -19.25 11.02 -17.42
N THR A 32 -19.52 11.57 -16.23
CA THR A 32 -19.76 12.99 -16.03
C THR A 32 -18.53 13.82 -16.40
N ALA A 33 -17.35 13.44 -15.91
CA ALA A 33 -16.10 14.12 -16.22
C ALA A 33 -15.76 14.05 -17.73
N VAL A 34 -15.95 12.89 -18.35
CA VAL A 34 -15.77 12.72 -19.81
C VAL A 34 -16.73 13.62 -20.57
N ASN A 35 -18.02 13.62 -20.22
CA ASN A 35 -19.02 14.44 -20.91
C ASN A 35 -18.76 15.95 -20.73
N GLN A 36 -18.26 16.38 -19.56
CA GLN A 36 -17.84 17.77 -19.33
C GLN A 36 -16.69 18.19 -20.26
N GLN A 37 -15.68 17.32 -20.48
CA GLN A 37 -14.61 17.63 -21.44
C GLN A 37 -15.15 17.67 -22.88
N LEU A 38 -16.00 16.72 -23.26
CA LEU A 38 -16.61 16.67 -24.60
C LEU A 38 -17.56 17.85 -24.89
N ALA A 39 -18.09 18.51 -23.86
CA ALA A 39 -18.87 19.73 -23.98
C ALA A 39 -18.04 20.95 -24.40
N GLN A 40 -16.71 20.95 -24.15
CA GLN A 40 -15.80 22.04 -24.52
C GLN A 40 -15.46 22.07 -26.02
N LEU A 41 -15.76 20.98 -26.73
CA LEU A 41 -15.60 20.92 -28.17
C LEU A 41 -16.54 21.93 -28.85
N LYS A 42 -16.04 22.56 -29.92
CA LYS A 42 -16.79 23.50 -30.76
C LYS A 42 -16.62 23.14 -32.23
N GLY A 43 -17.54 23.60 -33.07
CA GLY A 43 -17.46 23.47 -34.53
C GLY A 43 -18.50 22.51 -35.13
N SER A 44 -18.24 22.07 -36.38
CA SER A 44 -19.12 21.18 -37.13
C SER A 44 -18.88 19.70 -36.79
N ASN A 45 -19.84 18.84 -37.15
CA ASN A 45 -19.76 17.38 -36.98
C ASN A 45 -19.49 16.93 -35.54
N MET A 46 -20.09 17.62 -34.57
CA MET A 46 -19.87 17.43 -33.13
C MET A 46 -20.12 16.00 -32.66
N ARG A 47 -21.13 15.31 -33.22
CA ARG A 47 -21.38 13.91 -32.92
C ARG A 47 -20.17 13.03 -33.26
N LYS A 48 -19.69 13.09 -34.49
CA LYS A 48 -18.51 12.34 -34.94
C LYS A 48 -17.25 12.72 -34.16
N ARG A 49 -17.08 14.00 -33.78
CA ARG A 49 -15.98 14.46 -32.91
C ARG A 49 -15.99 13.74 -31.58
N ARG A 50 -17.12 13.79 -30.89
CA ARG A 50 -17.29 13.18 -29.57
C ARG A 50 -17.11 11.68 -29.64
N ASP A 51 -17.72 11.02 -30.63
CA ASP A 51 -17.64 9.57 -30.81
C ASP A 51 -16.19 9.13 -31.10
N THR A 52 -15.46 9.88 -31.92
CA THR A 52 -14.05 9.60 -32.22
C THR A 52 -13.17 9.74 -30.96
N ILE A 53 -13.36 10.80 -30.17
CA ILE A 53 -12.58 11.01 -28.93
C ILE A 53 -12.89 9.92 -27.91
N LYS A 54 -14.17 9.56 -27.71
CA LYS A 54 -14.55 8.47 -26.81
C LYS A 54 -13.90 7.15 -27.24
N ALA A 55 -13.99 6.81 -28.52
CA ALA A 55 -13.41 5.57 -29.05
C ALA A 55 -11.88 5.56 -28.91
N LEU A 56 -11.20 6.68 -29.13
CA LEU A 56 -9.75 6.78 -28.91
C LEU A 56 -9.38 6.64 -27.43
N GLY A 57 -10.16 7.23 -26.52
CA GLY A 57 -10.03 7.01 -25.07
C GLY A 57 -10.18 5.55 -24.69
N GLU A 58 -11.20 4.86 -25.22
CA GLU A 58 -11.41 3.42 -25.01
C GLU A 58 -10.22 2.57 -25.51
N SER A 59 -9.67 2.88 -26.70
CA SER A 59 -8.49 2.15 -27.20
C SER A 59 -7.22 2.34 -26.38
N ALA A 60 -7.14 3.40 -25.57
CA ALA A 60 -5.97 3.63 -24.72
C ALA A 60 -5.89 2.63 -23.56
N VAL A 61 -7.03 2.10 -23.12
CA VAL A 61 -7.13 1.13 -22.02
C VAL A 61 -7.45 -0.29 -22.50
N ASN A 62 -8.06 -0.42 -23.68
CA ASN A 62 -8.40 -1.72 -24.25
C ASN A 62 -7.47 -2.09 -25.43
N PRO A 63 -6.54 -3.04 -25.25
CA PRO A 63 -5.59 -3.45 -26.28
C PRO A 63 -6.24 -4.12 -27.49
N GLU A 64 -7.47 -4.63 -27.37
CA GLU A 64 -8.20 -5.27 -28.48
C GLU A 64 -8.69 -4.25 -29.51
N ILE A 65 -8.87 -2.99 -29.09
CA ILE A 65 -9.39 -1.93 -29.95
C ILE A 65 -8.23 -1.21 -30.62
N SER A 66 -7.90 -1.61 -31.85
CA SER A 66 -6.90 -0.87 -32.64
C SER A 66 -7.42 0.49 -33.11
N ARG A 67 -6.54 1.50 -33.21
CA ARG A 67 -6.88 2.82 -33.79
C ARG A 67 -7.44 2.71 -35.21
N ALA A 68 -6.89 1.81 -36.01
CA ALA A 68 -7.38 1.54 -37.36
C ALA A 68 -8.83 1.05 -37.36
N SER A 69 -9.22 0.20 -36.40
CA SER A 69 -10.60 -0.26 -36.27
C SER A 69 -11.57 0.89 -35.93
N ILE A 70 -11.14 1.86 -35.11
CA ILE A 70 -11.93 3.03 -34.74
C ILE A 70 -12.28 3.86 -35.97
N PHE A 71 -11.30 4.18 -36.81
CA PHE A 71 -11.50 5.01 -38.00
C PHE A 71 -12.33 4.34 -39.10
N ARG A 72 -12.57 3.02 -39.00
CA ARG A 72 -13.50 2.28 -39.87
C ARG A 72 -14.95 2.34 -39.37
N ARG A 73 -15.20 2.76 -38.13
CA ARG A 73 -16.56 2.84 -37.57
C ARG A 73 -17.36 3.97 -38.25
N PRO A 74 -18.63 3.75 -38.62
CA PRO A 74 -19.45 4.76 -39.30
C PRO A 74 -19.75 5.99 -38.43
N THR A 75 -19.74 5.81 -37.10
CA THR A 75 -19.91 6.86 -36.09
C THR A 75 -18.68 7.73 -35.91
N CYS A 76 -17.50 7.23 -36.27
CA CYS A 76 -16.24 7.95 -36.15
C CYS A 76 -15.90 8.66 -37.46
N ILE A 77 -14.88 9.52 -37.40
CA ILE A 77 -14.33 10.13 -38.59
C ILE A 77 -13.32 9.20 -39.25
N SER A 78 -13.14 9.33 -40.57
CA SER A 78 -12.11 8.58 -41.27
C SER A 78 -10.71 9.08 -40.93
N GLU A 79 -9.74 8.18 -40.98
CA GLU A 79 -8.33 8.45 -40.71
C GLU A 79 -7.77 9.60 -41.57
N LYS A 80 -8.12 9.62 -42.86
CA LYS A 80 -7.74 10.69 -43.80
C LYS A 80 -8.19 12.07 -43.31
N VAL A 81 -9.40 12.15 -42.76
CA VAL A 81 -9.95 13.43 -42.30
C VAL A 81 -9.42 13.78 -40.90
N PHE A 82 -9.12 12.78 -40.07
CA PHE A 82 -8.51 12.97 -38.76
C PHE A 82 -7.13 13.65 -38.88
N TYR A 83 -6.24 13.12 -39.73
CA TYR A 83 -4.87 13.64 -39.90
C TYR A 83 -4.72 14.78 -40.92
N SER A 84 -5.80 15.19 -41.58
CA SER A 84 -5.79 16.28 -42.56
C SER A 84 -5.34 17.60 -41.92
N THR A 85 -4.27 18.19 -42.44
CA THR A 85 -3.70 19.47 -41.99
C THR A 85 -4.61 20.67 -42.25
N GLU A 86 -5.52 20.55 -43.22
CA GLU A 86 -6.51 21.58 -43.57
C GLU A 86 -7.69 21.63 -42.60
N LYS A 87 -7.79 20.67 -41.68
CA LYS A 87 -8.92 20.56 -40.77
C LYS A 87 -8.47 20.51 -39.31
N ASP A 88 -9.25 21.15 -38.46
CA ASP A 88 -9.00 21.23 -37.01
C ASP A 88 -9.27 19.93 -36.24
N TRP A 89 -9.27 18.76 -36.90
CA TRP A 89 -9.54 17.49 -36.22
C TRP A 89 -8.35 17.11 -35.35
N PHE A 90 -7.22 16.69 -35.91
CA PHE A 90 -6.05 16.38 -35.10
C PHE A 90 -5.21 17.62 -34.73
N HIS A 91 -5.11 18.58 -35.65
CA HIS A 91 -4.21 19.73 -35.52
C HIS A 91 -4.81 20.90 -34.73
N GLY A 92 -6.10 20.84 -34.41
CA GLY A 92 -6.77 21.86 -33.62
C GLY A 92 -6.39 21.77 -32.14
N ARG A 93 -5.83 22.84 -31.58
CA ARG A 93 -5.39 22.89 -30.16
C ARG A 93 -6.50 22.50 -29.18
N ASN A 94 -7.73 22.99 -29.39
CA ASN A 94 -8.86 22.64 -28.52
C ASN A 94 -9.21 21.15 -28.60
N PHE A 95 -9.32 20.60 -29.82
CA PHE A 95 -9.64 19.18 -29.99
C PHE A 95 -8.57 18.30 -29.35
N ARG A 96 -7.29 18.60 -29.58
CA ARG A 96 -6.18 17.85 -29.00
C ARG A 96 -6.17 17.90 -27.47
N THR A 97 -6.38 19.08 -26.89
CA THR A 97 -6.47 19.22 -25.44
C THR A 97 -7.60 18.37 -24.85
N VAL A 98 -8.79 18.40 -25.47
CA VAL A 98 -9.92 17.57 -25.03
C VAL A 98 -9.63 16.08 -25.22
N LEU A 99 -9.04 15.68 -26.35
CA LEU A 99 -8.66 14.30 -26.63
C LEU A 99 -7.72 13.76 -25.56
N GLU A 100 -6.62 14.46 -25.28
CA GLU A 100 -5.63 14.01 -24.30
C GLU A 100 -6.21 13.97 -22.87
N ARG A 101 -7.08 14.93 -22.51
CA ARG A 101 -7.79 14.90 -21.23
C ARG A 101 -8.72 13.71 -21.10
N VAL A 102 -9.47 13.37 -22.16
CA VAL A 102 -10.32 12.18 -22.16
C VAL A 102 -9.47 10.91 -22.05
N ILE A 103 -8.40 10.78 -22.83
CA ILE A 103 -7.47 9.64 -22.74
C ILE A 103 -6.92 9.49 -21.32
N ALA A 104 -6.49 10.59 -20.70
CA ALA A 104 -5.99 10.59 -19.33
C ALA A 104 -7.05 10.17 -18.31
N LEU A 105 -8.31 10.57 -18.48
CA LEU A 105 -9.42 10.09 -17.64
C LEU A 105 -9.64 8.58 -17.77
N TYR A 106 -9.63 8.03 -18.99
CA TYR A 106 -9.79 6.59 -19.21
C TYR A 106 -8.67 5.81 -18.52
N LEU A 107 -7.41 6.23 -18.70
CA LEU A 107 -6.25 5.58 -18.06
C LEU A 107 -6.33 5.64 -16.53
N THR A 108 -6.72 6.79 -15.97
CA THR A 108 -6.86 6.98 -14.52
C THR A 108 -8.01 6.16 -13.94
N TRP A 109 -9.12 6.08 -14.66
CA TRP A 109 -10.25 5.27 -14.24
C TRP A 109 -9.93 3.78 -14.24
N GLU A 110 -9.24 3.31 -15.27
CA GLU A 110 -8.81 1.91 -15.36
C GLU A 110 -7.82 1.55 -14.25
N SER A 111 -6.86 2.42 -13.93
CA SER A 111 -5.93 2.18 -12.82
C SER A 111 -6.66 2.11 -11.47
N ILE A 112 -7.65 2.99 -11.22
CA ILE A 112 -8.48 2.94 -10.01
C ILE A 112 -9.27 1.62 -9.93
N LYS A 113 -9.87 1.16 -11.05
CA LYS A 113 -10.57 -0.13 -11.11
C LYS A 113 -9.65 -1.30 -10.77
N GLN A 114 -8.43 -1.29 -11.30
CA GLN A 114 -7.42 -2.31 -11.02
C GLN A 114 -6.98 -2.29 -9.56
N LEU A 115 -6.73 -1.11 -8.99
CA LEU A 115 -6.38 -0.96 -7.56
C LEU A 115 -7.48 -1.52 -6.65
N LYS A 116 -8.74 -1.14 -6.87
CA LYS A 116 -9.88 -1.68 -6.09
C LYS A 116 -9.97 -3.21 -6.18
N THR A 117 -9.67 -3.77 -7.35
CA THR A 117 -9.66 -5.23 -7.56
C THR A 117 -8.51 -5.89 -6.80
N ILE A 118 -7.32 -5.29 -6.80
CA ILE A 118 -6.15 -5.78 -6.07
C ILE A 118 -6.43 -5.71 -4.56
N GLU A 119 -6.95 -4.60 -4.05
CA GLU A 119 -7.32 -4.44 -2.64
C GLU A 119 -8.34 -5.49 -2.20
N LYS A 120 -9.39 -5.72 -3.00
CA LYS A 120 -10.38 -6.76 -2.72
C LYS A 120 -9.74 -8.14 -2.67
N ARG A 121 -8.90 -8.49 -3.64
CA ARG A 121 -8.17 -9.78 -3.65
C ARG A 121 -7.24 -9.91 -2.46
N GLN A 122 -6.55 -8.84 -2.07
CA GLN A 122 -5.69 -8.84 -0.89
C GLN A 122 -6.52 -9.07 0.38
N ALA A 123 -7.68 -8.43 0.52
CA ALA A 123 -8.60 -8.69 1.64
C ALA A 123 -9.08 -10.15 1.67
N GLU A 124 -9.49 -10.71 0.53
CA GLU A 124 -9.86 -12.13 0.42
C GLU A 124 -8.70 -13.07 0.78
N TRP A 125 -7.47 -12.73 0.38
CA TRP A 125 -6.28 -13.50 0.75
C TRP A 125 -5.94 -13.40 2.23
N ARG A 126 -6.09 -12.23 2.85
CA ARG A 126 -5.92 -12.07 4.31
C ARG A 126 -6.91 -12.96 5.05
N GLU A 127 -8.19 -12.93 4.69
CA GLU A 127 -9.22 -13.77 5.32
C GLU A 127 -8.92 -15.27 5.15
N LYS A 128 -8.52 -15.70 3.95
CA LYS A 128 -8.12 -17.09 3.71
C LYS A 128 -6.91 -17.50 4.55
N SER A 129 -5.87 -16.65 4.61
CA SER A 129 -4.68 -16.92 5.43
C SER A 129 -5.02 -17.02 6.91
N TYR A 130 -5.93 -16.16 7.41
CA TYR A 130 -6.42 -16.22 8.79
C TYR A 130 -7.11 -17.57 9.09
N ASN A 131 -8.01 -18.00 8.21
CA ASN A 131 -8.75 -19.25 8.36
C ASN A 131 -7.83 -20.48 8.27
N ILE A 132 -6.87 -20.49 7.34
CA ILE A 132 -5.87 -21.56 7.23
C ILE A 132 -5.02 -21.61 8.50
N GLY A 133 -4.55 -20.45 8.99
CA GLY A 133 -3.79 -20.35 10.23
C GLY A 133 -4.54 -20.92 11.43
N ASN A 134 -5.82 -20.55 11.62
CA ASN A 134 -6.65 -21.10 12.69
C ASN A 134 -6.87 -22.60 12.57
N ASN A 135 -7.12 -23.12 11.36
CA ASN A 135 -7.26 -24.56 11.14
C ASN A 135 -5.96 -25.31 11.47
N MET A 136 -4.81 -24.77 11.08
CA MET A 136 -3.50 -25.35 11.40
C MET A 136 -3.24 -25.32 12.91
N ALA A 137 -3.58 -24.23 13.60
CA ALA A 137 -3.48 -24.12 15.05
C ALA A 137 -4.36 -25.17 15.75
N GLN A 138 -5.59 -25.36 15.28
CA GLN A 138 -6.51 -26.37 15.81
C GLN A 138 -5.95 -27.79 15.61
N VAL A 139 -5.39 -28.09 14.43
CA VAL A 139 -4.74 -29.39 14.17
C VAL A 139 -3.53 -29.59 15.08
N ALA A 140 -2.69 -28.58 15.26
CA ALA A 140 -1.56 -28.64 16.18
C ALA A 140 -1.99 -28.86 17.64
N MET A 141 -3.08 -28.21 18.08
CA MET A 141 -3.65 -28.45 19.41
C MET A 141 -4.21 -29.86 19.55
N ASN A 142 -4.91 -30.36 18.54
CA ASN A 142 -5.44 -31.73 18.53
C ASN A 142 -4.31 -32.76 18.59
N MET A 143 -3.21 -32.54 17.86
CA MET A 143 -2.00 -33.36 17.94
C MET A 143 -1.45 -33.35 19.36
N LEU A 144 -1.22 -32.18 19.97
CA LEU A 144 -0.72 -32.08 21.34
C LEU A 144 -1.64 -32.72 22.40
N GLY A 145 -2.94 -32.82 22.13
CA GLY A 145 -3.93 -33.45 23.01
C GLY A 145 -4.15 -34.94 22.76
N THR A 146 -3.54 -35.54 21.74
CA THR A 146 -3.64 -36.99 21.46
C THR A 146 -2.35 -37.71 21.81
N ASP A 147 -2.49 -38.90 22.40
CA ASP A 147 -1.34 -39.75 22.69
C ASP A 147 -0.62 -40.16 21.40
N LEU A 148 0.71 -40.20 21.44
CA LEU A 148 1.56 -40.59 20.30
C LEU A 148 1.46 -42.07 19.93
N TYR A 149 0.60 -42.81 20.61
CA TYR A 149 0.47 -44.25 20.51
C TYR A 149 -1.01 -44.63 20.59
N GLU A 150 -1.47 -45.43 19.65
CA GLU A 150 -2.81 -46.02 19.70
C GLU A 150 -2.70 -47.43 20.29
N VAL A 151 -3.45 -47.67 21.39
CA VAL A 151 -3.54 -48.99 22.03
C VAL A 151 -4.81 -49.66 21.55
N VAL A 152 -4.69 -50.55 20.57
CA VAL A 152 -5.81 -51.42 20.17
C VAL A 152 -5.88 -52.56 21.19
N LYS A 153 -6.95 -52.60 21.98
CA LYS A 153 -7.24 -53.69 22.93
C LYS A 153 -8.47 -54.46 22.47
N ASP A 154 -8.31 -55.78 22.34
CA ASP A 154 -9.19 -56.83 22.85
C ASP A 154 -8.27 -58.07 23.03
N ASP A 155 -8.29 -58.88 24.08
CA ASP A 155 -9.46 -59.46 24.76
C ASP A 155 -9.11 -59.91 26.21
N GLU A 156 -10.10 -60.43 26.94
CA GLU A 156 -10.09 -60.81 28.37
C GLU A 156 -9.00 -61.82 28.83
N ASP A 157 -8.24 -62.45 27.92
CA ASP A 157 -7.25 -63.51 28.21
C ASP A 157 -5.77 -63.10 28.11
N GLY A 158 -5.48 -61.80 27.98
CA GLY A 158 -4.16 -61.26 28.31
C GLY A 158 -2.98 -61.71 27.44
N ARG A 159 -2.96 -61.30 26.17
CA ARG A 159 -1.79 -60.79 25.40
C ARG A 159 -2.10 -60.73 23.90
N GLU A 160 -2.14 -59.54 23.32
CA GLU A 160 -1.05 -58.93 22.53
C GLU A 160 -1.38 -57.43 22.38
N VAL A 161 -0.51 -56.55 22.87
CA VAL A 161 -0.71 -55.09 22.79
C VAL A 161 0.03 -54.60 21.57
N THR A 162 -0.69 -54.36 20.47
CA THR A 162 -0.10 -53.72 19.30
C THR A 162 -0.13 -52.21 19.52
N VAL A 163 1.02 -51.66 19.91
CA VAL A 163 1.23 -50.21 20.03
C VAL A 163 1.53 -49.68 18.62
N MET A 164 0.54 -49.04 17.99
CA MET A 164 0.78 -48.36 16.72
C MET A 164 1.30 -46.95 17.00
N PRO A 165 2.48 -46.56 16.48
CA PRO A 165 2.94 -45.18 16.61
C PRO A 165 2.03 -44.27 15.79
N ALA A 166 1.69 -43.10 16.35
CA ALA A 166 0.99 -42.05 15.63
C ALA A 166 1.76 -41.67 14.36
N LYS A 167 1.02 -41.33 13.29
CA LYS A 167 1.61 -40.94 11.99
C LYS A 167 2.32 -39.56 12.00
N TRP A 168 2.47 -38.96 13.17
CA TRP A 168 3.02 -37.62 13.36
C TRP A 168 3.95 -37.62 14.59
N ALA A 169 4.96 -36.74 14.59
CA ALA A 169 5.88 -36.56 15.72
C ALA A 169 5.65 -35.20 16.40
N PHE A 170 6.03 -35.06 17.68
CA PHE A 170 5.92 -33.77 18.40
C PHE A 170 6.58 -32.58 17.68
N ARG A 171 7.67 -32.83 16.94
CA ARG A 171 8.32 -31.82 16.11
C ARG A 171 7.37 -31.25 15.05
N ASP A 172 6.48 -32.07 14.50
CA ASP A 172 5.52 -31.67 13.47
C ASP A 172 4.43 -30.77 14.03
N ALA A 173 4.02 -31.00 15.28
CA ALA A 173 3.08 -30.11 15.97
C ALA A 173 3.68 -28.71 16.20
N ALA A 174 4.96 -28.64 16.59
CA ALA A 174 5.65 -27.36 16.80
C ALA A 174 5.85 -26.58 15.49
N THR A 175 6.18 -27.26 14.38
CA THR A 175 6.32 -26.62 13.07
C THR A 175 4.97 -26.14 12.53
N LEU A 176 3.91 -26.93 12.69
CA LEU A 176 2.54 -26.55 12.34
C LEU A 176 2.05 -25.35 13.16
N ALA A 177 2.27 -25.35 14.48
CA ALA A 177 1.90 -24.23 15.35
C ALA A 177 2.65 -22.94 14.99
N THR A 178 3.95 -23.05 14.67
CA THR A 178 4.76 -21.90 14.23
C THR A 178 4.29 -21.36 12.88
N ALA A 179 3.99 -22.23 11.92
CA ALA A 179 3.44 -21.84 10.62
C ALA A 179 2.05 -21.21 10.76
N ALA A 180 1.20 -21.74 11.64
CA ALA A 180 -0.11 -21.19 11.98
C ALA A 180 0.00 -19.77 12.56
N ASP A 181 0.84 -19.56 13.57
CA ASP A 181 1.09 -18.24 14.17
C ASP A 181 1.58 -17.24 13.12
N LYS A 182 2.52 -17.63 12.25
CA LYS A 182 3.00 -16.78 11.15
C LYS A 182 1.90 -16.40 10.16
N LEU A 183 1.04 -17.34 9.77
CA LEU A 183 -0.06 -17.08 8.83
C LEU A 183 -1.13 -16.17 9.44
N VAL A 184 -1.48 -16.37 10.71
CA VAL A 184 -2.41 -15.50 11.44
C VAL A 184 -1.83 -14.10 11.58
N ARG A 185 -0.57 -13.96 12.00
CA ARG A 185 0.10 -12.65 12.09
C ARG A 185 0.16 -11.94 10.74
N LEU A 186 0.54 -12.65 9.69
CA LEU A 186 0.59 -12.10 8.33
C LEU A 186 -0.79 -11.61 7.88
N SER A 187 -1.87 -12.34 8.20
CA SER A 187 -3.23 -11.92 7.87
C SER A 187 -3.69 -10.66 8.62
N LEU A 188 -3.11 -10.40 9.79
CA LEU A 188 -3.37 -9.23 10.64
C LEU A 188 -2.39 -8.08 10.39
N ASP A 189 -1.58 -8.17 9.33
CA ASP A 189 -0.50 -7.22 9.02
C ASP A 189 0.48 -7.03 10.21
N MET A 190 0.70 -8.09 11.01
CA MET A 190 1.65 -8.12 12.13
C MET A 190 3.01 -8.73 11.70
N PRO A 191 4.12 -8.32 12.35
CA PRO A 191 5.42 -8.94 12.12
C PRO A 191 5.40 -10.45 12.39
N THR A 192 5.85 -11.23 11.39
CA THR A 192 5.86 -12.70 11.45
C THR A 192 7.08 -13.26 12.17
N ASP A 193 8.16 -12.50 12.23
CA ASP A 193 9.34 -12.86 12.99
C ASP A 193 9.35 -12.10 14.31
N LYS A 194 9.66 -12.81 15.40
CA LYS A 194 10.01 -12.17 16.65
C LYS A 194 11.39 -11.58 16.45
N HIS A 195 11.47 -10.30 16.12
CA HIS A 195 12.68 -9.57 16.42
C HIS A 195 12.80 -9.58 17.94
N GLU A 196 13.86 -10.18 18.48
CA GLU A 196 14.33 -9.83 19.81
C GLU A 196 14.46 -8.31 19.79
N ILE A 197 13.55 -7.63 20.50
CA ILE A 197 13.86 -6.30 20.95
C ILE A 197 15.01 -6.56 21.91
N ASP A 198 16.24 -6.35 21.45
CA ASP A 198 17.38 -6.08 22.32
C ASP A 198 17.01 -4.77 23.03
N ALA A 199 16.12 -4.88 24.02
CA ALA A 199 15.99 -3.89 25.05
C ALA A 199 17.29 -4.05 25.81
N ASP A 200 18.28 -3.27 25.39
CA ASP A 200 19.53 -3.10 26.10
C ASP A 200 19.18 -2.51 27.48
N ILE A 201 18.88 -3.39 28.43
CA ILE A 201 18.61 -3.08 29.84
C ILE A 201 19.95 -2.87 30.58
N HIS A 202 21.05 -2.66 29.84
CA HIS A 202 22.36 -2.34 30.40
C HIS A 202 22.87 -0.96 30.00
N GLU A 203 22.16 0.09 30.41
CA GLU A 203 22.80 1.39 30.66
C GLU A 203 22.08 2.22 31.74
N THR A 204 21.80 1.59 32.89
CA THR A 204 21.47 2.32 34.14
C THR A 204 22.63 2.30 35.14
N GLU A 205 23.83 2.68 34.70
CA GLU A 205 24.90 3.17 35.58
C GLU A 205 25.64 4.26 34.80
N LYS A 206 25.28 5.55 34.92
CA LYS A 206 25.83 6.45 35.94
C LYS A 206 25.02 7.77 36.00
N PRO A 207 24.09 7.94 36.95
CA PRO A 207 23.49 9.26 37.23
C PRO A 207 24.30 10.09 38.25
N ARG A 208 25.30 9.51 38.93
CA ARG A 208 25.92 10.14 40.12
C ARG A 208 27.09 11.08 39.81
N GLU A 209 27.83 10.87 38.72
CA GLU A 209 28.95 11.75 38.35
C GLU A 209 28.46 13.03 37.66
N THR A 210 27.44 12.93 36.81
CA THR A 210 26.84 14.05 36.08
C THR A 210 26.06 15.00 36.99
N LEU A 211 25.43 14.48 38.05
CA LEU A 211 24.75 15.31 39.06
C LEU A 211 25.73 16.05 39.97
N ARG A 212 26.87 15.43 40.35
CA ARG A 212 27.92 16.12 41.09
C ARG A 212 28.56 17.24 40.28
N LEU A 213 28.84 17.00 38.99
CA LEU A 213 29.43 18.04 38.14
C LEU A 213 28.48 19.24 37.93
N LYS A 214 27.18 18.99 37.75
CA LYS A 214 26.16 20.04 37.64
C LYS A 214 25.94 20.80 38.95
N LEU A 215 26.00 20.14 40.12
CA LEU A 215 25.88 20.83 41.42
C LEU A 215 27.10 21.73 41.69
N THR A 216 28.31 21.29 41.33
CA THR A 216 29.54 22.09 41.52
C THR A 216 29.57 23.29 40.58
N GLN A 217 29.09 23.13 39.33
CA GLN A 217 28.98 24.23 38.37
C GLN A 217 27.89 25.25 38.76
N LEU A 218 26.76 24.80 39.32
CA LEU A 218 25.72 25.69 39.86
C LEU A 218 26.22 26.50 41.07
N ARG A 219 27.11 25.92 41.90
CA ARG A 219 27.69 26.61 43.07
C ARG A 219 28.77 27.64 42.70
N GLN A 220 29.46 27.46 41.57
CA GLN A 220 30.42 28.44 41.03
C GLN A 220 29.75 29.52 40.16
N GLY A 221 28.58 29.25 39.57
CA GLY A 221 27.82 30.21 38.77
C GLY A 221 26.91 31.15 39.57
N MET A 222 26.57 30.81 40.82
CA MET A 222 25.90 31.70 41.76
C MET A 222 26.95 32.26 42.72
N GLY A 223 27.59 33.38 42.36
CA GLY A 223 28.58 34.06 43.18
C GLY A 223 28.08 34.38 44.60
N VAL A 224 28.23 33.44 45.51
CA VAL A 224 28.09 33.63 46.94
C VAL A 224 29.50 33.80 47.49
N ASP A 225 29.95 35.04 47.41
CA ASP A 225 30.96 35.56 48.33
C ASP A 225 30.36 35.41 49.74
N THR A 226 30.83 34.39 50.47
CA THR A 226 30.81 34.43 51.93
C THR A 226 32.25 34.67 52.37
N ALA A 227 32.66 35.92 52.25
CA ALA A 227 33.72 36.48 53.06
C ALA A 227 33.08 37.37 54.13
N VAL A 228 33.83 37.60 55.21
CA VAL A 228 33.54 38.37 56.44
C VAL A 228 33.00 37.46 57.57
N ALA A 229 33.65 37.32 58.73
CA ALA A 229 34.85 37.95 59.27
C ALA A 229 35.52 37.07 60.33
N ASP A 230 36.83 37.27 60.40
CA ASP A 230 37.71 37.14 61.54
C ASP A 230 37.14 37.84 62.79
N ASP A 231 37.12 37.17 63.94
CA ASP A 231 37.29 37.86 65.21
C ASP A 231 38.06 36.97 66.19
N SER A 232 39.04 37.61 66.80
CA SER A 232 40.13 37.05 67.58
C SER A 232 39.74 36.76 69.04
N GLN A 233 40.73 36.34 69.84
CA GLN A 233 40.76 36.16 71.31
C GLN A 233 40.50 34.71 71.78
N GLU A 234 41.23 34.11 72.73
CA GLU A 234 42.39 34.47 73.55
C GLU A 234 42.77 33.20 74.35
N GLU A 235 43.86 33.28 75.10
CA GLU A 235 44.66 32.25 75.75
C GLU A 235 43.98 31.28 76.74
N ALA A 236 44.74 30.22 77.06
CA ALA A 236 45.05 29.69 78.40
C ALA A 236 44.58 28.26 78.74
N ASP A 237 45.59 27.38 78.87
CA ASP A 237 45.86 26.43 79.96
C ASP A 237 44.71 25.61 80.58
N ASP A 238 44.71 24.29 80.34
CA ASP A 238 45.16 23.24 81.29
C ASP A 238 45.22 21.85 80.61
#